data_AF-A0A7Y5EY96-F1
#
_entry.id   AF-A0A7Y5EY96-F1
#
_cell.length_a   1.000
_cell.length_b   1.000
_cell.length_c   1.000
_cell.angle_alpha   90.00
_cell.angle_beta   90.00
_cell.angle_gamma   90.00
#
_symmetry.space_group_name_H-M   'P 1'
#
loop_
_entity.id
_entity.type
_entity.pdbx_description
1 polymer ?
#
loop_
_entity_poly.entity_id
_entity_poly.type
_entity_poly.pdbx_seq_one_letter_code
_entity_poly.pdbx_strand_id
1 'polypeptide(L)'
;MGSYEKIWQKIIDGNSDANIDFEDICKLLQKIGFEMRVKGSHHIFRMDGVEERINVQKDGAKAKPYQVRQIRKVLILNKLKEKL
;
A
#
# COMPACT_ATOMS: atom_id res chain seq x y z
N MET A 1 10.51 14.84 7.09
CA MET A 1 9.60 13.75 6.69
C MET A 1 10.39 12.46 6.66
N GLY A 2 9.95 11.46 7.43
CA GLY A 2 10.51 10.12 7.36
C GLY A 2 10.26 9.48 5.99
N SER A 3 10.88 8.32 5.76
CA SER A 3 10.73 7.57 4.51
C SER A 3 9.27 7.19 4.25
N TYR A 4 8.52 6.80 5.29
CA TYR A 4 7.13 6.38 5.19
C TYR A 4 6.18 7.51 4.83
N GLU A 5 6.35 8.71 5.39
CA GLU A 5 5.52 9.88 5.04
C GLU A 5 5.69 10.27 3.57
N LYS A 6 6.90 10.13 3.02
CA LYS A 6 7.13 10.40 1.59
C LYS A 6 6.42 9.39 0.70
N ILE A 7 6.44 8.10 1.05
CA ILE A 7 5.73 7.05 0.31
C ILE A 7 4.21 7.28 0.43
N TRP A 8 3.72 7.58 1.64
CA TRP A 8 2.32 7.93 1.87
C TRP A 8 1.87 9.07 0.97
N GLN A 9 2.60 10.20 0.96
CA GLN A 9 2.24 11.34 0.12
C GLN A 9 2.23 10.99 -1.37
N LYS A 10 3.26 10.28 -1.86
CA LYS A 10 3.28 9.79 -3.25
C LYS A 10 2.06 8.93 -3.60
N ILE A 11 1.62 8.07 -2.68
CA ILE A 11 0.42 7.26 -2.87
C ILE A 11 -0.82 8.15 -2.85
N ILE A 12 -0.98 9.11 -1.93
CA ILE A 12 -2.17 9.96 -1.87
C ILE A 12 -2.27 10.89 -3.08
N ASP A 13 -1.16 11.47 -3.54
CA ASP A 13 -1.12 12.49 -4.59
C ASP A 13 -1.57 12.00 -5.97
N GLY A 14 -1.55 10.69 -6.26
CA GLY A 14 -2.03 10.19 -7.56
C GLY A 14 -1.02 10.19 -8.68
N ASN A 15 -0.08 11.12 -8.66
CA ASN A 15 0.75 11.43 -9.83
C ASN A 15 1.87 10.42 -10.11
N SER A 16 2.11 9.48 -9.19
CA SER A 16 3.23 8.52 -9.26
C SER A 16 2.78 7.06 -9.23
N ASP A 17 1.53 6.75 -9.60
CA ASP A 17 0.99 5.38 -9.54
C ASP A 17 1.88 4.32 -10.22
N ALA A 18 2.53 4.67 -11.33
CA ALA A 18 3.42 3.76 -12.07
C ALA A 18 4.86 3.74 -11.55
N ASN A 19 5.21 4.56 -10.56
CA ASN A 19 6.56 4.74 -10.06
C ASN A 19 6.63 4.61 -8.53
N ILE A 20 6.03 3.56 -7.99
CA ILE A 20 6.17 3.20 -6.57
C ILE A 20 6.80 1.81 -6.47
N ASP A 21 7.86 1.70 -5.66
CA ASP A 21 8.53 0.44 -5.41
C ASP A 21 7.60 -0.50 -4.64
N PHE A 22 7.57 -1.76 -5.08
CA PHE A 22 6.73 -2.78 -4.48
C PHE A 22 7.05 -2.97 -2.99
N GLU A 23 8.35 -2.99 -2.66
CA GLU A 23 8.84 -3.16 -1.30
C GLU A 23 8.43 -2.00 -0.38
N ASP A 24 8.47 -0.78 -0.90
CA ASP A 24 8.08 0.43 -0.18
C ASP A 24 6.60 0.41 0.21
N ILE A 25 5.73 -0.05 -0.70
CA ILE A 25 4.30 -0.23 -0.40
C ILE A 25 4.10 -1.30 0.67
N CYS A 26 4.80 -2.44 0.55
CA CYS A 26 4.66 -3.52 1.52
C CYS A 26 5.07 -3.06 2.94
N LYS A 27 6.21 -2.37 3.05
CA LYS A 27 6.69 -1.82 4.32
C LYS A 27 5.76 -0.76 4.87
N LEU A 28 5.21 0.12 4.02
CA LEU A 28 4.23 1.12 4.45
C LEU A 28 2.97 0.46 5.01
N LEU A 29 2.40 -0.52 4.30
CA LEU A 29 1.18 -1.22 4.75
C LEU A 29 1.42 -1.94 6.08
N GLN A 30 2.56 -2.61 6.24
CA GLN A 30 2.93 -3.24 7.51
C GLN A 30 3.12 -2.21 8.63
N LYS A 31 3.76 -1.07 8.34
CA LYS A 31 3.95 0.02 9.30
C LYS A 31 2.63 0.57 9.84
N ILE A 32 1.62 0.71 8.98
CA ILE A 32 0.26 1.16 9.34
C ILE A 32 -0.49 0.13 10.21
N GLY A 33 -0.08 -1.14 10.16
CA GLY A 33 -0.68 -2.23 10.95
C GLY A 33 -1.38 -3.31 10.11
N PHE A 34 -1.21 -3.33 8.79
CA PHE A 34 -1.68 -4.46 7.99
C PHE A 34 -0.79 -5.69 8.19
N GLU A 35 -1.42 -6.83 8.40
CA GLU A 35 -0.79 -8.14 8.37
C GLU A 35 -0.66 -8.63 6.93
N MET A 36 0.53 -9.12 6.58
CA MET A 36 0.84 -9.62 5.25
C MET A 36 0.84 -11.14 5.23
N ARG A 37 0.13 -11.72 4.26
CA ARG A 37 0.20 -13.16 3.91
C ARG A 37 0.56 -13.32 2.44
N VAL A 38 1.51 -14.21 2.16
CA VAL A 38 1.96 -14.49 0.80
C VAL A 38 1.32 -15.78 0.28
N LYS A 39 0.78 -15.75 -0.95
CA LYS A 39 0.28 -16.92 -1.69
C LYS A 39 0.77 -16.85 -3.14
N GLY A 40 1.80 -17.63 -3.48
CA GLY A 40 2.48 -17.50 -4.77
C GLY A 40 3.11 -16.11 -4.92
N SER A 41 2.85 -15.41 -6.02
CA SER A 41 3.32 -14.04 -6.23
C SER A 41 2.44 -12.95 -5.58
N HIS A 42 1.30 -13.34 -4.98
CA HIS A 42 0.35 -12.40 -4.41
C HIS A 42 0.67 -12.13 -2.94
N HIS A 43 0.78 -10.85 -2.60
CA HIS A 43 0.95 -10.36 -1.25
C HIS A 43 -0.38 -9.77 -0.79
N ILE A 44 -1.02 -10.47 0.13
CA ILE A 44 -2.36 -10.17 0.61
C ILE A 44 -2.22 -9.46 1.95
N PHE A 45 -2.85 -8.30 2.08
CA PHE A 45 -2.85 -7.51 3.30
C PHE A 45 -4.25 -7.43 3.90
N ARG A 46 -4.34 -7.59 5.23
CA ARG A 46 -5.55 -7.43 6.03
C ARG A 46 -5.24 -6.69 7.32
N MET A 47 -6.19 -5.93 7.83
CA MET A 47 -6.08 -5.24 9.11
C MET A 47 -7.44 -5.30 9.80
N ASP A 48 -7.46 -5.52 11.10
CA ASP A 48 -8.71 -5.47 11.86
C ASP A 48 -9.33 -4.06 11.77
N GLY A 49 -10.65 -4.01 11.62
CA GLY A 49 -11.39 -2.78 11.36
C GLY A 49 -11.26 -2.20 9.93
N VAL A 50 -10.61 -2.90 8.99
CA VAL A 50 -10.62 -2.57 7.56
C VAL A 50 -11.22 -3.72 6.78
N GLU A 51 -12.38 -3.50 6.16
CA GLU A 51 -13.10 -4.53 5.41
C GLU A 51 -12.36 -4.93 4.12
N GLU A 52 -11.72 -3.96 3.47
CA GLU A 52 -11.06 -4.21 2.19
C GLU A 52 -9.78 -5.02 2.32
N ARG A 53 -9.77 -6.19 1.67
CA ARG A 53 -8.56 -6.95 1.45
C ARG A 53 -7.74 -6.33 0.30
N ILE A 54 -6.50 -5.94 0.60
CA ILE A 54 -5.55 -5.47 -0.42
C ILE A 54 -4.78 -6.68 -0.97
N ASN A 55 -4.60 -6.72 -2.29
CA ASN A 55 -3.72 -7.70 -2.95
C ASN A 55 -2.71 -6.94 -3.83
N VAL A 56 -1.43 -7.08 -3.51
CA VAL A 56 -0.33 -6.45 -4.22
C VAL A 56 0.49 -7.52 -4.92
N GLN A 57 0.87 -7.24 -6.16
CA GLN A 57 1.76 -8.06 -6.96
C GLN A 57 2.90 -7.19 -7.46
N LYS A 58 4.11 -7.73 -7.39
CA LYS A 58 5.28 -7.09 -8.00
C LYS A 58 5.20 -7.14 -9.53
N ASP A 59 5.65 -6.08 -10.16
CA ASP A 59 5.93 -5.97 -11.60
C ASP A 59 7.37 -5.45 -11.75
N GLY A 60 8.31 -6.39 -11.90
CA GLY A 60 9.73 -6.13 -11.67
C GLY A 60 9.97 -5.66 -10.23
N ALA A 61 10.55 -4.45 -10.09
CA ALA A 61 10.78 -3.80 -8.80
C ALA A 61 9.59 -2.92 -8.33
N LYS A 62 8.63 -2.63 -9.21
CA LYS A 62 7.52 -1.71 -8.95
C LYS A 62 6.24 -2.47 -8.58
N ALA A 63 5.30 -1.75 -7.97
CA ALA A 63 3.93 -2.23 -7.86
C ALA A 63 3.15 -1.93 -9.13
N LYS A 64 2.12 -2.73 -9.42
CA LYS A 64 1.24 -2.47 -10.56
C LYS A 64 0.44 -1.17 -10.32
N PRO A 65 0.37 -0.23 -11.29
CA PRO A 65 -0.25 1.08 -11.06
C PRO A 65 -1.71 1.04 -10.58
N TYR A 66 -2.49 0.06 -11.07
CA TYR A 66 -3.88 -0.08 -10.61
C TYR A 66 -3.99 -0.57 -9.17
N GLN A 67 -3.01 -1.34 -8.67
CA GLN A 67 -2.98 -1.77 -7.28
C GLN A 67 -2.63 -0.59 -6.38
N VAL A 68 -1.74 0.30 -6.81
CA VAL A 68 -1.47 1.56 -6.10
C VAL A 68 -2.74 2.40 -5.98
N ARG A 69 -3.52 2.54 -7.06
CA ARG A 69 -4.83 3.20 -7.02
C ARG A 69 -5.82 2.55 -6.05
N GLN A 70 -5.85 1.21 -6.01
CA GLN A 70 -6.71 0.48 -5.07
C GLN A 70 -6.28 0.72 -3.62
N ILE A 71 -4.99 0.67 -3.34
CA ILE A 71 -4.42 0.95 -2.02
C ILE A 71 -4.76 2.37 -1.59
N ARG A 72 -4.55 3.38 -2.45
CA ARG A 72 -4.95 4.77 -2.17
C ARG A 72 -6.40 4.86 -1.68
N LYS A 73 -7.33 4.20 -2.38
CA LYS A 73 -8.75 4.21 -2.01
C LYS A 73 -8.97 3.64 -0.61
N VAL A 74 -8.35 2.50 -0.29
CA VAL A 74 -8.46 1.88 1.05
C VAL A 74 -7.90 2.79 2.13
N LEU A 75 -6.73 3.38 1.90
CA LEU A 75 -6.08 4.30 2.85
C LEU A 75 -6.93 5.54 3.15
N ILE A 76 -7.57 6.12 2.13
CA ILE A 76 -8.43 7.30 2.26
C ILE A 76 -9.74 6.96 2.94
N LEU A 77 -10.43 5.90 2.48
CA LEU A 77 -11.76 5.52 2.97
C LEU A 77 -11.73 5.18 4.46
N ASN A 78 -10.69 4.48 4.89
CA ASN A 78 -10.49 4.08 6.28
C ASN A 78 -9.72 5.12 7.11
N LYS A 79 -9.42 6.31 6.56
CA LYS A 79 -8.71 7.42 7.24
C LYS A 79 -7.41 7.00 7.94
N LEU A 80 -6.60 6.17 7.30
CA LEU A 80 -5.47 5.48 7.95
C LEU A 80 -4.22 6.34 8.19
N LYS A 81 -4.28 7.65 7.90
CA LYS A 81 -3.13 8.56 8.07
C LYS A 81 -2.68 8.65 9.53
N GLU A 82 -3.61 8.52 10.47
CA GLU A 82 -3.33 8.61 11.92
C GLU A 82 -2.55 7.42 12.47
N LYS A 83 -2.44 6.32 11.69
CA LYS A 83 -1.69 5.11 12.05
C LYS A 83 -0.27 5.07 11.50
N LEU A 84 0.16 6.12 10.79
CA LEU A 84 1.49 6.23 10.19
C LEU A 84 2.55 6.64 11.23
#